data_AF-A0A9P6GWK4-F1
#
_entry.id   AF-A0A9P6GWK4-F1
#
_cell.length_a   1.000
_cell.length_b   1.000
_cell.length_c   1.000
_cell.angle_alpha   90.00
_cell.angle_beta   90.00
_cell.angle_gamma   90.00
#
_symmetry.space_group_name_H-M   'P 1'
#
loop_
_entity.id
_entity.type
_entity.pdbx_description
1 polymer ?
#
loop_
_entity_poly.entity_id
_entity_poly.type
_entity_poly.pdbx_seq_one_letter_code
_entity_poly.pdbx_strand_id
1 'polypeptide(L)'
;MPKGVSNGMIVICNDQSIKHLKYSELWLMDGTFKSCPFDFYQVYIIHASVSGKVYPFLYALLGRKTKSQYVELFEYVKMLIVPKNLKRIIVDFEKQCMEACEMAFPNVSVEGCCFHFTQMILKNLKYNNCYGLYRTSKEFSIRLNDAINPNFAKKELSKIMSH
;
A
#
# COMPACT_ATOMS: atom_id res chain seq x y z
N MET A 1 3.13 -21.47 -6.34
CA MET A 1 2.20 -21.96 -7.38
C MET A 1 0.97 -21.07 -7.36
N PRO A 2 0.25 -20.86 -8.48
CA PRO A 2 -1.05 -20.19 -8.48
C PRO A 2 -2.00 -20.93 -7.53
N LYS A 3 -2.73 -20.21 -6.67
CA LYS A 3 -3.64 -20.81 -5.68
C LYS A 3 -5.12 -20.59 -6.00
N GLY A 4 -5.45 -19.68 -6.93
CA GLY A 4 -6.81 -19.42 -7.37
C GLY A 4 -6.88 -18.55 -8.62
N VAL A 5 -7.93 -18.75 -9.43
CA VAL A 5 -8.28 -17.97 -10.61
C VAL A 5 -9.76 -17.60 -10.50
N SER A 6 -10.06 -16.29 -10.53
CA SER A 6 -11.42 -15.78 -10.75
C SER A 6 -11.41 -14.87 -11.99
N ASN A 7 -12.57 -14.35 -12.40
CA ASN A 7 -12.74 -13.58 -13.64
C ASN A 7 -11.74 -12.41 -13.78
N GLY A 8 -10.61 -12.66 -14.45
CA GLY A 8 -9.53 -11.68 -14.63
C GLY A 8 -8.66 -11.41 -13.38
N MET A 9 -8.56 -12.36 -12.45
CA MET A 9 -7.64 -12.30 -11.31
C MET A 9 -6.84 -13.59 -11.15
N ILE A 10 -5.53 -13.47 -10.92
CA ILE A 10 -4.63 -14.59 -10.60
C ILE A 10 -3.90 -14.29 -9.30
N VAL A 11 -3.98 -15.18 -8.31
CA VAL A 11 -3.25 -15.05 -7.03
C VAL A 11 -2.12 -16.07 -6.94
N ILE A 12 -0.92 -15.59 -6.65
CA ILE A 12 0.32 -16.36 -6.60
C ILE A 12 0.96 -16.20 -5.23
N CYS A 13 1.13 -17.31 -4.53
CA CYS A 13 1.89 -17.40 -3.28
C CYS A 13 2.37 -18.85 -3.04
N ASN A 14 3.14 -19.06 -1.97
CA ASN A 14 3.51 -20.39 -1.49
C ASN A 14 3.11 -20.54 0.00
N ASP A 15 3.24 -21.74 0.54
CA ASP A 15 2.78 -22.02 1.92
C ASP A 15 3.58 -21.25 2.97
N GLN A 16 4.87 -21.01 2.70
CA GLN A 16 5.71 -20.20 3.58
C GLN A 16 5.26 -18.73 3.59
N SER A 17 4.92 -18.17 2.43
CA SER A 17 4.32 -16.83 2.32
C SER A 17 3.03 -16.71 3.10
N ILE A 18 2.14 -17.71 2.96
CA ILE A 18 0.87 -17.75 3.72
C ILE A 18 1.17 -17.75 5.22
N LYS A 19 2.13 -18.57 5.67
CA LYS A 19 2.53 -18.63 7.08
C LYS A 19 3.06 -17.28 7.58
N HIS A 20 3.92 -16.61 6.81
CA HIS A 20 4.44 -15.30 7.19
C HIS A 20 3.33 -14.25 7.30
N LEU A 21 2.44 -14.19 6.31
CA LEU A 21 1.32 -13.25 6.33
C LEU A 21 0.33 -13.53 7.47
N LYS A 22 0.04 -14.81 7.75
CA LYS A 22 -0.89 -15.24 8.80
C LYS A 22 -0.52 -14.73 10.20
N TYR A 23 0.77 -14.75 10.53
CA TYR A 23 1.28 -14.37 11.85
C TYR A 23 1.86 -12.95 11.90
N SER A 24 1.83 -12.22 10.79
CA SER A 24 2.26 -10.82 10.78
C SER A 24 1.22 -9.90 11.40
N GLU A 25 1.70 -8.85 12.08
CA GLU A 25 0.83 -7.81 12.65
C GLU A 25 0.52 -6.69 11.65
N LEU A 26 1.33 -6.56 10.59
CA LEU A 26 1.28 -5.47 9.63
C LEU A 26 1.38 -6.00 8.22
N TRP A 27 0.37 -5.69 7.41
CA TRP A 27 0.43 -5.88 5.96
C TRP A 27 0.63 -4.53 5.27
N LEU A 28 1.54 -4.50 4.30
CA LEU A 28 1.75 -3.36 3.42
C LEU A 28 1.34 -3.78 2.02
N MET A 29 0.41 -3.06 1.41
CA MET A 29 -0.14 -3.43 0.11
C MET A 29 0.09 -2.32 -0.90
N ASP A 30 0.52 -2.71 -2.09
CA ASP A 30 0.84 -1.78 -3.17
C ASP A 30 0.49 -2.36 -4.54
N GLY A 31 0.04 -1.50 -5.44
CA GLY A 31 -0.27 -1.84 -6.82
C GLY A 31 0.79 -1.26 -7.77
N THR A 32 1.47 -2.12 -8.54
CA THR A 32 2.48 -1.69 -9.51
C THR A 32 2.08 -2.01 -10.96
N PHE A 33 2.29 -1.03 -11.84
CA PHE A 33 1.96 -1.07 -13.26
C PHE A 33 3.15 -1.47 -14.13
N LYS A 34 4.37 -1.12 -13.70
CA LYS A 34 5.59 -1.18 -14.54
C LYS A 34 5.98 -2.60 -14.98
N SER A 35 5.51 -3.61 -14.24
CA SER A 35 5.85 -5.02 -14.45
C SER A 35 4.60 -5.87 -14.71
N CYS A 36 3.48 -5.25 -15.10
CA CYS A 36 2.24 -5.95 -15.33
C CYS A 36 2.22 -6.60 -16.72
N PRO A 37 1.85 -7.89 -16.85
CA PRO A 37 1.61 -8.51 -18.16
C PRO A 37 0.49 -7.78 -18.91
N PHE A 38 0.55 -7.77 -20.25
CA PHE A 38 -0.36 -7.01 -21.11
C PHE A 38 -1.86 -7.28 -20.86
N ASP A 39 -2.22 -8.50 -20.47
CA ASP A 39 -3.61 -8.90 -20.22
C ASP A 39 -4.16 -8.44 -18.86
N PHE A 40 -3.35 -7.78 -18.04
CA PHE A 40 -3.71 -7.32 -16.70
C PHE A 40 -3.47 -5.82 -16.53
N TYR A 41 -4.24 -5.22 -15.62
CA TYR A 41 -4.16 -3.79 -15.34
C TYR A 41 -3.05 -3.46 -14.34
N GLN A 42 -2.85 -4.32 -13.33
CA GLN A 42 -1.82 -4.13 -12.32
C GLN A 42 -1.36 -5.44 -11.68
N VAL A 43 -0.13 -5.43 -11.15
CA VAL A 43 0.32 -6.41 -10.16
C VAL A 43 0.10 -5.81 -8.77
N TYR A 44 -0.75 -6.43 -7.98
CA TYR A 44 -0.99 -6.06 -6.59
C TYR A 44 -0.19 -6.97 -5.67
N ILE A 45 0.49 -6.40 -4.68
CA ILE A 45 1.45 -7.13 -3.85
C ILE A 45 1.15 -6.89 -2.37
N ILE A 46 1.07 -7.98 -1.60
CA ILE A 46 0.98 -7.92 -0.14
C ILE A 46 2.34 -8.28 0.45
N HIS A 47 2.86 -7.36 1.26
CA HIS A 47 4.12 -7.48 1.97
C HIS A 47 3.90 -7.62 3.47
N ALA A 48 4.89 -8.19 4.14
CA ALA A 48 4.99 -8.20 5.60
C ALA A 48 6.44 -8.05 6.04
N SER A 49 6.65 -7.68 7.30
CA SER A 49 7.98 -7.59 7.91
C SER A 49 8.44 -8.94 8.47
N VAL A 50 9.67 -9.33 8.16
CA VAL A 50 10.39 -10.44 8.77
C VAL A 50 11.75 -9.94 9.23
N SER A 51 12.02 -10.05 10.53
CA SER A 51 13.27 -9.58 11.15
C SER A 51 13.61 -8.11 10.82
N GLY A 52 12.60 -7.24 10.84
CA GLY A 52 12.75 -5.80 10.59
C GLY A 52 12.87 -5.40 9.12
N LYS A 53 12.81 -6.35 8.18
CA LYS A 53 12.84 -6.08 6.73
C LYS A 53 11.51 -6.45 6.09
N VAL A 54 11.07 -5.64 5.13
CA VAL A 54 9.82 -5.85 4.40
C VAL A 54 10.07 -6.73 3.17
N TYR A 55 9.25 -7.76 3.00
CA TYR A 55 9.32 -8.66 1.86
C TYR A 55 7.94 -8.89 1.24
N PRO A 56 7.86 -9.07 -0.08
CA PRO A 56 6.62 -9.45 -0.76
C PRO A 56 6.33 -10.93 -0.50
N PHE A 57 5.08 -11.25 -0.17
CA PHE A 57 4.67 -12.63 0.12
C PHE A 57 3.53 -13.12 -0.77
N LEU A 58 2.65 -12.22 -1.22
CA LEU A 58 1.56 -12.57 -2.12
C LEU A 58 1.53 -11.57 -3.27
N TYR A 59 1.38 -12.11 -4.48
CA TYR A 59 1.20 -11.36 -5.70
C TYR A 59 -0.17 -11.68 -6.28
N ALA A 60 -0.87 -10.67 -6.77
CA ALA A 60 -2.14 -10.81 -7.46
C ALA A 60 -2.11 -10.01 -8.76
N LEU A 61 -2.38 -10.67 -9.88
CA LEU A 61 -2.62 -10.00 -11.15
C LEU A 61 -4.09 -9.60 -11.20
N LEU A 62 -4.38 -8.30 -11.36
CA LEU A 62 -5.73 -7.77 -11.40
C LEU A 62 -6.02 -7.20 -12.78
N GLY A 63 -7.08 -7.69 -13.42
CA GLY A 63 -7.49 -7.23 -14.76
C GLY A 63 -8.12 -5.83 -14.78
N ARG A 64 -8.46 -5.26 -13.62
CA ARG A 64 -9.15 -3.99 -13.46
C ARG A 64 -8.68 -3.29 -12.16
N LYS A 65 -9.20 -2.09 -11.95
CA LYS A 65 -8.96 -1.27 -10.76
C LYS A 65 -10.30 -0.73 -10.25
N THR A 66 -11.18 -1.66 -9.88
CA THR A 66 -12.53 -1.38 -9.40
C THR A 66 -12.68 -1.85 -7.97
N LYS A 67 -13.57 -1.20 -7.20
CA LYS A 67 -13.90 -1.62 -5.84
C LYS A 67 -14.31 -3.10 -5.79
N SER A 68 -15.10 -3.57 -6.76
CA SER A 68 -15.54 -4.96 -6.83
C SER A 68 -14.38 -5.95 -6.91
N GLN A 69 -13.37 -5.67 -7.76
CA GLN A 69 -12.24 -6.57 -7.92
C GLN A 69 -11.31 -6.55 -6.70
N TYR A 70 -11.18 -5.41 -6.02
CA TYR A 70 -10.49 -5.36 -4.73
C TYR A 70 -11.22 -6.16 -3.65
N VAL A 71 -12.56 -6.07 -3.58
CA VAL A 71 -13.36 -6.88 -2.64
C VAL A 71 -13.16 -8.37 -2.93
N GLU A 72 -13.24 -8.79 -4.20
CA GLU A 72 -12.96 -10.18 -4.59
C GLU A 72 -11.56 -10.64 -4.17
N LEU A 73 -10.53 -9.82 -4.41
CA LEU A 73 -9.17 -10.11 -3.99
C LEU A 73 -9.07 -10.29 -2.47
N PHE A 74 -9.59 -9.34 -1.69
CA PHE A 74 -9.40 -9.34 -0.24
C PHE A 74 -10.21 -10.42 0.45
N GLU A 75 -11.42 -10.73 -0.01
CA GLU A 75 -12.17 -11.89 0.49
C GLU A 75 -11.44 -13.20 0.17
N TYR A 76 -10.89 -13.35 -1.05
CA TYR A 76 -10.09 -14.52 -1.39
C TYR A 76 -8.84 -14.65 -0.51
N VAL A 77 -8.10 -13.55 -0.30
CA VAL A 77 -6.90 -13.54 0.57
C VAL A 77 -7.26 -13.88 2.01
N LYS A 78 -8.38 -13.35 2.53
CA LYS A 78 -8.88 -13.63 3.87
C LYS A 78 -9.20 -15.10 4.06
N MET A 79 -9.86 -15.73 3.08
CA MET A 79 -10.13 -17.17 3.09
C MET A 79 -8.84 -18.00 3.03
N LEU A 80 -7.87 -17.59 2.21
CA LEU A 80 -6.62 -18.32 2.00
C LEU A 80 -5.70 -18.30 3.23
N ILE A 81 -5.59 -17.16 3.91
CA ILE A 81 -4.56 -16.94 4.95
C ILE A 81 -5.14 -17.05 6.37
N VAL A 82 -6.38 -16.61 6.56
CA VAL A 82 -7.05 -16.44 7.88
C VAL A 82 -6.10 -15.79 8.89
N PRO A 83 -5.92 -14.46 8.83
CA PRO A 83 -4.94 -13.74 9.65
C PRO A 83 -5.19 -13.97 11.15
N LYS A 84 -4.12 -14.21 11.91
CA LYS A 84 -4.18 -14.44 13.37
C LYS A 84 -3.75 -13.22 14.18
N ASN A 85 -2.74 -12.50 13.70
CA ASN A 85 -2.12 -11.40 14.44
C ASN A 85 -2.29 -10.04 13.77
N LEU A 86 -2.96 -9.98 12.62
CA LEU A 86 -3.05 -8.77 11.81
C LEU A 86 -3.79 -7.66 12.58
N LYS A 87 -3.10 -6.54 12.78
CA LYS A 87 -3.61 -5.36 13.50
C LYS A 87 -3.75 -4.15 12.57
N ARG A 88 -2.86 -4.04 11.59
CA ARG A 88 -2.78 -2.88 10.69
C ARG A 88 -2.58 -3.31 9.24
N ILE A 89 -3.26 -2.61 8.34
CA ILE A 89 -3.06 -2.68 6.89
C ILE A 89 -2.71 -1.27 6.43
N ILE A 90 -1.59 -1.12 5.73
CA ILE A 90 -1.25 0.13 5.06
C ILE A 90 -1.40 -0.09 3.55
N VAL A 91 -2.22 0.74 2.92
CA VAL A 91 -2.52 0.72 1.49
C VAL A 91 -2.30 2.11 0.91
N ASP A 92 -2.28 2.23 -0.41
CA ASP A 92 -2.35 3.53 -1.06
C ASP A 92 -3.67 4.26 -0.76
N PHE A 93 -3.66 5.60 -0.84
CA PHE A 93 -4.81 6.48 -0.62
C PHE A 93 -5.90 6.36 -1.70
N GLU A 94 -6.02 5.20 -2.31
CA GLU A 94 -7.06 4.89 -3.26
C GLU A 94 -8.33 4.49 -2.53
N LYS A 95 -9.34 5.35 -2.64
CA LYS A 95 -10.63 5.18 -1.98
C LYS A 95 -11.25 3.80 -2.18
N GLN A 96 -11.29 3.30 -3.42
CA GLN A 96 -11.90 1.99 -3.70
C GLN A 96 -11.15 0.84 -3.02
N CYS A 97 -9.82 0.92 -2.93
CA CYS A 97 -8.98 -0.08 -2.29
C CYS A 97 -9.14 -0.03 -0.76
N MET A 98 -9.12 1.16 -0.16
CA MET A 98 -9.31 1.35 1.27
C MET A 98 -10.67 0.81 1.73
N GLU A 99 -11.76 1.22 1.06
CA GLU A 99 -13.11 0.75 1.38
C GLU A 99 -13.23 -0.78 1.25
N ALA A 100 -12.60 -1.38 0.23
CA ALA A 100 -12.62 -2.83 0.06
C ALA A 100 -11.83 -3.56 1.17
N CYS A 101 -10.70 -3.02 1.62
CA CYS A 101 -9.95 -3.54 2.76
C CYS A 101 -10.76 -3.47 4.06
N GLU A 102 -11.40 -2.33 4.33
CA GLU A 102 -12.24 -2.14 5.52
C GLU A 102 -13.42 -3.12 5.56
N MET A 103 -14.05 -3.37 4.41
CA MET A 103 -15.10 -4.38 4.29
C MET A 103 -14.60 -5.80 4.59
N ALA A 104 -13.43 -6.18 4.06
CA ALA A 104 -12.88 -7.51 4.24
C ALA A 104 -12.31 -7.73 5.66
N PHE A 105 -11.73 -6.68 6.27
CA PHE A 105 -11.04 -6.73 7.56
C PHE A 105 -11.58 -5.70 8.57
N PRO A 106 -12.85 -5.83 9.00
CA PRO A 106 -13.52 -4.79 9.80
C PRO A 106 -12.91 -4.53 11.19
N ASN A 107 -12.11 -5.46 11.71
CA ASN A 107 -11.45 -5.34 13.01
C ASN A 107 -9.97 -4.95 12.92
N VAL A 108 -9.51 -4.55 11.72
CA VAL A 108 -8.12 -4.19 11.45
C VAL A 108 -8.04 -2.70 11.11
N SER A 109 -7.04 -2.00 11.63
CA SER A 109 -6.81 -0.60 11.28
C SER A 109 -6.33 -0.49 9.83
N VAL A 110 -7.14 0.11 8.95
CA VAL A 110 -6.77 0.38 7.56
C VAL A 110 -6.29 1.83 7.45
N GLU A 111 -5.06 2.00 6.99
CA GLU A 111 -4.37 3.28 6.98
C GLU A 111 -3.80 3.59 5.59
N GLY A 112 -3.77 4.87 5.25
CA GLY A 112 -3.13 5.34 4.01
C GLY A 112 -1.61 5.44 4.13
N CYS A 113 -0.91 5.08 3.06
CA CYS A 113 0.54 5.13 2.96
C CYS A 113 1.05 6.58 2.89
N CYS A 114 1.53 7.11 4.01
CA CYS A 114 2.07 8.47 4.08
C CYS A 114 3.29 8.69 3.17
N PHE A 115 4.02 7.63 2.80
CA PHE A 115 5.11 7.71 1.83
C PHE A 115 4.58 8.16 0.46
N HIS A 116 3.60 7.44 -0.08
CA HIS A 116 3.01 7.79 -1.39
C HIS A 116 2.25 9.11 -1.35
N PHE A 117 1.60 9.44 -0.23
CA PHE A 117 0.99 10.76 -0.04
C PHE A 117 2.01 11.91 -0.07
N THR A 118 3.13 11.75 0.62
CA THR A 118 4.22 12.72 0.60
C THR A 118 4.75 12.91 -0.82
N GLN A 119 4.98 11.81 -1.55
CA GLN A 119 5.42 11.87 -2.94
C GLN A 119 4.41 12.60 -3.84
N MET A 120 3.10 12.38 -3.63
CA MET A 120 2.05 13.09 -4.35
C MET A 120 2.09 14.60 -4.08
N ILE A 121 2.25 15.00 -2.82
CA ILE A 121 2.35 16.42 -2.45
C ILE A 121 3.59 17.07 -3.07
N LEU A 122 4.75 16.41 -3.00
CA LEU A 122 5.97 16.94 -3.59
C LEU A 122 5.86 17.11 -5.12
N LYS A 123 5.19 16.17 -5.81
CA LYS A 123 4.89 16.31 -7.24
C LYS A 123 3.98 17.51 -7.51
N ASN A 124 2.94 17.68 -6.70
CA ASN A 124 2.01 18.79 -6.81
C ASN A 124 2.71 20.15 -6.58
N LEU A 125 3.58 20.25 -5.56
CA LEU A 125 4.39 21.44 -5.33
C LEU A 125 5.29 21.79 -6.51
N LYS A 126 5.91 20.78 -7.14
CA LYS A 126 6.74 21.00 -8.34
C LYS A 126 5.89 21.48 -9.51
N TYR A 127 4.75 20.85 -9.75
CA TYR A 127 3.81 21.24 -10.81
C TYR A 127 3.31 22.67 -10.65
N ASN A 128 3.01 23.10 -9.42
CA ASN A 128 2.56 24.46 -9.12
C ASN A 128 3.71 25.45 -8.86
N ASN A 129 4.97 25.08 -9.11
CA ASN A 129 6.16 25.91 -8.83
C ASN A 129 6.33 26.37 -7.37
N CYS A 130 5.60 25.75 -6.43
CA CYS A 130 5.68 26.02 -4.99
C CYS A 130 6.81 25.21 -4.31
N TYR A 131 7.51 24.34 -5.02
CA TYR A 131 8.60 23.54 -4.45
C TYR A 131 9.76 24.39 -3.93
N GLY A 132 10.05 25.53 -4.57
CA GLY A 132 11.02 26.51 -4.08
C GLY A 132 10.62 27.08 -2.72
N LEU A 133 9.35 27.50 -2.57
CA LEU A 133 8.80 28.00 -1.32
C LEU A 133 8.87 26.96 -0.20
N TYR A 134 8.62 25.69 -0.51
CA TYR A 134 8.79 24.59 0.45
C TYR A 134 10.23 24.42 0.95
N ARG A 135 11.25 24.77 0.15
CA ARG A 135 12.66 24.69 0.57
C ARG A 135 13.15 25.94 1.29
N THR A 136 12.59 27.10 1.00
CA THR A 136 13.09 28.39 1.49
C THR A 136 12.29 28.98 2.64
N SER A 137 10.99 28.70 2.73
CA SER A 137 10.12 29.23 3.79
C SER A 137 9.90 28.21 4.91
N LYS A 138 10.57 28.44 6.04
CA LYS A 138 10.45 27.60 7.24
C LYS A 138 9.00 27.46 7.72
N GLU A 139 8.23 28.55 7.66
CA GLU A 139 6.82 28.54 8.06
C GLU A 139 5.98 27.65 7.14
N PHE A 140 6.16 27.76 5.82
CA PHE A 140 5.45 26.95 4.85
C PHE A 140 5.81 25.46 5.00
N SER A 141 7.10 25.15 5.17
CA SER A 141 7.55 23.76 5.39
C SER A 141 6.95 23.16 6.66
N ILE A 142 6.93 23.91 7.77
CA ILE A 142 6.37 23.43 9.05
C ILE A 142 4.88 23.15 8.89
N ARG A 143 4.09 24.10 8.36
CA ARG A 143 2.64 23.93 8.18
C ARG A 143 2.31 22.73 7.29
N LEU A 144 3.08 22.54 6.21
CA LEU A 144 2.88 21.40 5.32
C LEU A 144 3.25 20.07 5.98
N ASN A 145 4.32 20.05 6.78
CA ASN A 145 4.75 18.85 7.50
C ASN A 145 3.78 18.45 8.61
N ASP A 146 3.21 19.43 9.32
CA ASP A 146 2.18 19.20 10.32
C ASP A 146 0.91 18.59 9.69
N ALA A 147 0.59 19.00 8.46
CA ALA A 147 -0.53 18.43 7.70
C ALA A 147 -0.28 17.00 7.19
N ILE A 148 0.97 16.55 7.03
CA ILE A 148 1.36 15.26 6.42
C ILE A 148 1.50 14.12 7.45
N ASN A 149 1.03 14.30 8.69
CA ASN A 149 1.26 13.45 9.87
C ASN A 149 2.66 13.68 10.50
N PRO A 150 2.72 14.26 11.71
CA PRO A 150 3.97 14.69 12.35
C PRO A 150 4.94 13.55 12.69
N ASN A 151 4.45 12.31 12.86
CA ASN A 151 5.30 11.15 13.13
C ASN A 151 6.00 10.61 11.86
N PHE A 152 5.45 10.88 10.67
CA PHE A 152 6.01 10.44 9.40
C PHE A 152 6.96 11.51 8.80
N ALA A 153 6.58 12.78 8.88
CA ALA A 153 7.32 13.91 8.33
C ALA A 153 8.78 14.02 8.86
N LYS A 154 9.03 13.74 10.14
CA LYS A 154 10.37 13.88 10.73
C LYS A 154 11.42 12.89 10.20
N LYS A 155 11.03 11.70 9.74
CA LYS A 155 11.97 10.58 9.50
C LYS A 155 12.29 10.34 8.02
N GLU A 156 11.38 10.65 7.11
CA GLU A 156 11.54 10.43 5.66
C GLU A 156 11.76 11.72 4.85
N LEU A 157 11.22 12.87 5.27
CA LEU A 157 11.48 14.13 4.56
C LEU A 157 12.93 14.59 4.67
N SER A 158 13.60 14.29 5.78
CA SER A 158 15.04 14.54 5.96
C SER A 158 15.90 13.74 4.96
N LYS A 159 15.48 12.53 4.59
CA LYS A 159 16.14 11.70 3.56
C LYS A 159 15.84 12.17 2.13
N ILE A 160 14.62 12.62 1.88
CA ILE A 160 14.21 13.14 0.56
C ILE A 160 14.85 14.51 0.28
N MET A 161 15.18 15.29 1.32
CA MET A 161 15.83 16.60 1.18
C MET A 161 17.37 16.54 1.10
N SER A 162 17.98 15.37 1.36
CA SER A 162 19.42 15.14 1.26
C SER A 162 19.89 14.64 -0.11
N HIS A 163 19.00 14.59 -1.11
CA HIS A 163 19.28 14.37 -2.53
C HIS A 163 18.65 15.51 -3.36
#